data_AF-K8DZK5-F1
#
_entry.id   AF-K8DZK5-F1
#
_cell.length_a   1.000
_cell.length_b   1.000
_cell.length_c   1.000
_cell.angle_alpha   90.00
_cell.angle_beta   90.00
_cell.angle_gamma   90.00
#
_symmetry.space_group_name_H-M   'P 1'
#
loop_
_entity.id
_entity.type
_entity.pdbx_description
1 polymer ?
#
loop_
_entity_poly.entity_id
_entity_poly.type
_entity_poly.pdbx_seq_one_letter_code
_entity_poly.pdbx_strand_id
1 'polypeptide(L)'
;MDKQIQVIVDGRLLNFTTDPVILNGRLMIQPAPLCEALGANYLLDSSTETFIVRYDAIYLIIPVNEANGYKNGAAVPFYPPAQRINGTYMVPLRALAETLNLSLHWDSVKYVATVNSRMNVVVYYPVMTETNAYLKKEVHSIPYTKGVARAALEELIHGQPLTPGAVKVIPEATRILSITVEQGLAVVNFSQEVLAANAGAYMEYLGIYSIVNTLTEFTTIKQVAFKVENKLDDEILSWWGHVGIYNQPFNRLLIMVMD
;
A
#
# COMPACT_ATOMS: atom_id res chain seq x y z
N MET A 1 -19.86 -19.01 27.78
CA MET A 1 -20.30 -18.34 26.55
C MET A 1 -19.44 -18.86 25.42
N ASP A 2 -20.04 -19.48 24.41
CA ASP A 2 -19.29 -19.83 23.20
C ASP A 2 -18.78 -18.53 22.56
N LYS A 3 -17.48 -18.48 22.31
CA LYS A 3 -16.85 -17.30 21.71
C LYS A 3 -17.18 -17.30 20.22
N GLN A 4 -18.04 -16.39 19.80
CA GLN A 4 -18.40 -16.21 18.39
C GLN A 4 -17.28 -15.46 17.65
N ILE A 5 -16.89 -15.97 16.49
CA ILE A 5 -15.88 -15.32 15.64
C ILE A 5 -16.53 -14.16 14.90
N GLN A 6 -15.91 -12.99 14.97
CA GLN A 6 -16.32 -11.80 14.24
C GLN A 6 -15.32 -11.49 13.13
N VAL A 7 -15.83 -11.04 11.99
CA VAL A 7 -15.00 -10.54 10.89
C VAL A 7 -15.42 -9.11 10.59
N ILE A 8 -14.47 -8.18 10.64
CA ILE A 8 -14.67 -6.76 10.39
C ILE A 8 -13.90 -6.40 9.12
N VAL A 9 -14.54 -5.74 8.16
CA VAL A 9 -13.93 -5.27 6.91
C VAL A 9 -14.11 -3.77 6.81
N ASP A 10 -13.01 -3.01 6.72
CA ASP A 10 -13.02 -1.55 6.63
C ASP A 10 -13.92 -0.89 7.69
N GLY A 11 -13.84 -1.41 8.93
CA GLY A 11 -14.62 -0.97 10.08
C GLY A 11 -16.06 -1.50 10.15
N ARG A 12 -16.53 -2.29 9.17
CA ARG A 12 -17.89 -2.85 9.14
C ARG A 12 -17.89 -4.32 9.57
N LEU A 13 -18.72 -4.66 10.54
CA LEU A 13 -18.94 -6.07 10.94
C LEU A 13 -19.66 -6.82 9.82
N LEU A 14 -19.11 -7.96 9.41
CA LEU A 14 -19.73 -8.86 8.43
C LEU A 14 -20.77 -9.75 9.08
N ASN A 15 -21.84 -10.03 8.34
CA ASN A 15 -22.86 -10.99 8.71
C ASN A 15 -22.69 -12.26 7.86
N PHE A 16 -22.69 -13.41 8.51
CA PHE A 16 -22.58 -14.71 7.86
C PHE A 16 -23.87 -15.51 8.09
N THR A 17 -24.29 -16.28 7.09
CA THR A 17 -25.44 -17.19 7.24
C THR A 17 -25.02 -18.52 7.88
N THR A 18 -23.74 -18.86 7.77
CA THR A 18 -23.10 -19.91 8.57
C THR A 18 -21.90 -19.28 9.29
N ASP A 19 -21.84 -19.44 10.61
CA ASP A 19 -20.76 -18.86 11.41
C ASP A 19 -19.37 -19.23 10.86
N PRO A 20 -18.41 -18.29 10.86
CA PRO A 20 -17.02 -18.60 10.59
C PRO A 20 -16.49 -19.69 11.52
N VAL A 21 -15.62 -20.57 11.01
CA VAL A 21 -15.08 -21.69 11.79
C VAL A 21 -13.56 -21.74 11.75
N ILE A 22 -12.95 -22.27 12.80
CA ILE A 22 -11.51 -22.60 12.79
C ILE A 22 -11.36 -24.06 12.37
N LEU A 23 -10.72 -24.30 11.23
CA LEU A 23 -10.34 -25.61 10.74
C LEU A 23 -8.82 -25.72 10.70
N ASN A 24 -8.23 -26.66 11.43
CA ASN A 24 -6.77 -26.87 11.50
C ASN A 24 -5.99 -25.57 11.80
N GLY A 25 -6.51 -24.75 12.71
CA GLY A 25 -5.89 -23.47 13.07
C GLY A 25 -5.98 -22.38 11.99
N ARG A 26 -6.91 -22.51 11.03
CA ARG A 26 -7.19 -21.50 10.00
C ARG A 26 -8.65 -21.09 10.05
N LEU A 27 -8.87 -19.78 10.01
CA LEU A 27 -10.21 -19.20 9.95
C LEU A 27 -10.80 -19.38 8.56
N MET A 28 -11.92 -20.08 8.51
CA MET A 28 -12.70 -20.38 7.32
C MET A 28 -13.97 -19.54 7.34
N ILE A 29 -14.28 -18.89 6.22
CA ILE A 29 -15.45 -18.01 6.08
C ILE A 29 -16.23 -18.34 4.81
N GLN A 30 -17.52 -17.98 4.78
CA GLN A 30 -18.22 -17.87 3.49
C GLN A 30 -17.59 -16.71 2.71
N PRO A 31 -17.22 -16.88 1.43
CA PRO A 31 -16.52 -15.84 0.68
C PRO A 31 -17.40 -14.64 0.32
N ALA A 32 -18.72 -14.85 0.14
CA ALA A 32 -19.63 -13.83 -0.36
C ALA A 32 -19.69 -12.56 0.53
N PRO A 33 -19.89 -12.64 1.87
CA PRO A 33 -19.94 -11.43 2.70
C PRO A 33 -18.68 -10.56 2.63
N LEU A 34 -17.49 -11.17 2.51
CA LEU A 34 -16.25 -10.42 2.32
C LEU A 34 -16.21 -9.75 0.94
N CYS A 35 -16.55 -10.49 -0.12
CA CYS A 35 -16.55 -9.95 -1.49
C CYS A 35 -17.55 -8.79 -1.64
N GLU A 36 -18.76 -8.94 -1.09
CA GLU A 36 -19.79 -7.91 -1.08
C GLU A 36 -19.34 -6.65 -0.33
N ALA A 37 -18.74 -6.82 0.86
CA ALA A 37 -18.24 -5.68 1.65
C ALA A 37 -17.14 -4.90 0.93
N LEU A 38 -16.34 -5.57 0.10
CA LEU A 38 -15.28 -4.97 -0.72
C LEU A 38 -15.82 -4.38 -2.03
N GLY A 39 -17.07 -4.65 -2.41
CA GLY A 39 -17.59 -4.33 -3.74
C GLY A 39 -16.97 -5.18 -4.86
N ALA A 40 -16.43 -6.36 -4.54
CA ALA A 40 -15.86 -7.29 -5.50
C ALA A 40 -16.97 -8.08 -6.21
N ASN A 41 -16.81 -8.33 -7.51
CA ASN A 41 -17.68 -9.26 -8.22
C ASN A 41 -17.35 -10.69 -7.81
N TYR A 42 -18.36 -11.45 -7.40
CA TYR A 42 -18.22 -12.82 -6.94
C TYR A 42 -19.16 -13.75 -7.71
N LEU A 43 -18.65 -14.90 -8.14
CA LEU A 43 -19.40 -15.96 -8.80
C LEU A 43 -18.96 -17.32 -8.25
N LEU A 44 -19.91 -18.23 -8.07
CA LEU A 44 -19.64 -19.65 -7.86
C LEU A 44 -20.10 -20.41 -9.11
N ASP A 45 -19.16 -20.97 -9.87
CA ASP A 45 -19.48 -21.95 -10.90
C ASP A 45 -19.81 -23.28 -10.21
N SER A 46 -21.09 -23.63 -10.22
CA SER A 46 -21.58 -24.84 -9.56
C SER A 46 -21.26 -26.11 -10.35
N SER A 47 -20.95 -26.02 -11.65
CA SER A 47 -20.61 -27.18 -12.46
C SER A 47 -19.19 -27.70 -12.19
N THR A 48 -18.29 -26.78 -11.84
CA THR A 48 -16.87 -27.04 -11.56
C THR A 48 -16.50 -26.82 -10.10
N GLU A 49 -17.48 -26.53 -9.23
CA GLU A 49 -17.30 -26.11 -7.83
C GLU A 49 -16.14 -25.11 -7.68
N THR A 50 -16.22 -23.97 -8.38
CA THR A 50 -15.12 -23.00 -8.44
C THR A 50 -15.61 -21.58 -8.13
N PHE A 51 -14.95 -20.90 -7.19
CA PHE A 51 -15.17 -19.48 -6.93
C PHE A 51 -14.39 -18.62 -7.91
N ILE A 52 -15.01 -17.56 -8.40
CA ILE A 52 -14.40 -16.54 -9.24
C ILE A 52 -14.64 -15.19 -8.58
N VAL A 53 -13.56 -14.48 -8.28
CA VAL A 53 -13.59 -13.14 -7.68
C VAL A 53 -12.90 -12.15 -8.60
N ARG A 54 -13.54 -11.00 -8.86
CA ARG A 54 -12.92 -9.84 -9.51
C ARG A 54 -12.90 -8.66 -8.55
N TYR A 55 -11.71 -8.17 -8.25
CA TYR A 55 -11.51 -7.04 -7.35
C TYR A 55 -10.35 -6.18 -7.86
N ASP A 56 -10.62 -4.92 -8.20
CA ASP A 56 -9.63 -4.05 -8.87
C ASP A 56 -9.02 -4.74 -10.11
N ALA A 57 -7.70 -4.78 -10.26
CA ALA A 57 -6.99 -5.48 -11.33
C ALA A 57 -6.81 -7.01 -11.09
N ILE A 58 -7.44 -7.55 -10.04
CA ILE A 58 -7.27 -8.95 -9.62
C ILE A 58 -8.42 -9.80 -10.17
N TYR A 59 -8.07 -10.80 -10.97
CA TYR A 59 -8.91 -11.92 -11.36
C TYR A 59 -8.46 -13.18 -10.62
N LEU A 60 -9.30 -13.68 -9.71
CA LEU A 60 -8.99 -14.79 -8.83
C LEU A 60 -9.94 -15.96 -9.07
N ILE A 61 -9.37 -17.13 -9.35
CA ILE A 61 -10.08 -18.41 -9.46
C ILE A 61 -9.68 -19.30 -8.29
N ILE A 62 -10.65 -19.86 -7.57
CA ILE A 62 -10.43 -20.72 -6.40
C ILE A 62 -11.26 -22.00 -6.58
N PRO A 63 -10.67 -23.07 -7.12
CA PRO A 63 -11.34 -24.36 -7.18
C PRO A 63 -11.52 -24.95 -5.77
N VAL A 64 -12.65 -25.59 -5.51
CA VAL A 64 -12.93 -26.28 -4.25
C VAL A 64 -12.11 -27.57 -4.17
N ASN A 65 -11.63 -27.90 -2.96
CA ASN A 65 -10.78 -29.04 -2.61
C ASN A 65 -9.38 -29.04 -3.25
N GLU A 66 -9.00 -27.97 -3.95
CA GLU A 66 -7.66 -27.81 -4.52
C GLU A 66 -6.73 -27.02 -3.61
N ALA A 67 -5.47 -27.43 -3.55
CA ALA A 67 -4.46 -26.77 -2.71
C ALA A 67 -4.09 -25.35 -3.19
N ASN A 68 -4.42 -25.02 -4.44
CA ASN A 68 -4.08 -23.75 -5.08
C ASN A 68 -5.31 -23.10 -5.72
N GLY A 69 -5.36 -21.77 -5.62
CA GLY A 69 -6.12 -20.92 -6.53
C GLY A 69 -5.20 -20.30 -7.58
N TYR A 70 -5.76 -19.44 -8.43
CA TYR A 70 -5.05 -18.76 -9.51
C TYR A 70 -5.37 -17.27 -9.51
N LYS A 71 -4.35 -16.44 -9.23
CA LYS A 71 -4.41 -14.97 -9.29
C LYS A 71 -3.81 -14.50 -10.61
N ASN A 72 -4.62 -13.91 -11.48
CA ASN A 72 -4.20 -13.44 -12.81
C ASN A 72 -3.46 -14.53 -13.61
N GLY A 73 -3.91 -15.79 -13.47
CA GLY A 73 -3.30 -16.96 -14.09
C GLY A 73 -2.14 -17.60 -13.31
N ALA A 74 -1.56 -16.93 -12.32
CA ALA A 74 -0.48 -17.48 -11.50
C ALA A 74 -1.04 -18.26 -10.29
N ALA A 75 -0.49 -19.45 -10.03
CA ALA A 75 -0.91 -20.28 -8.91
C ALA A 75 -0.56 -19.62 -7.56
N VAL A 76 -1.50 -19.66 -6.61
CA VAL A 76 -1.37 -19.14 -5.25
C VAL A 76 -1.89 -20.15 -4.24
N PRO A 77 -1.22 -20.35 -3.09
CA PRO A 77 -1.61 -21.38 -2.13
C PRO A 77 -2.90 -21.02 -1.38
N PHE A 78 -3.81 -21.98 -1.28
CA PHE A 78 -5.01 -21.93 -0.46
C PHE A 78 -4.96 -23.08 0.54
N TYR A 79 -4.45 -22.81 1.75
CA TYR A 79 -4.32 -23.81 2.81
C TYR A 79 -5.07 -23.40 4.11
N PRO A 80 -5.98 -24.26 4.63
CA PRO A 80 -6.52 -25.46 3.97
C PRO A 80 -7.25 -25.07 2.66
N PRO A 81 -7.47 -26.02 1.74
CA PRO A 81 -8.21 -25.74 0.52
C PRO A 81 -9.60 -25.20 0.85
N ALA A 82 -10.15 -24.39 -0.05
CA ALA A 82 -11.55 -24.04 0.00
C ALA A 82 -12.37 -25.33 -0.05
N GLN A 83 -13.39 -25.48 0.80
CA GLN A 83 -14.09 -26.75 0.96
C GLN A 83 -15.52 -26.56 1.45
N ARG A 84 -16.33 -27.60 1.31
CA ARG A 84 -17.67 -27.63 1.90
C ARG A 84 -17.59 -28.12 3.33
N ILE A 85 -18.07 -27.30 4.27
CA ILE A 85 -18.21 -27.64 5.68
C ILE A 85 -19.71 -27.63 6.01
N ASN A 86 -20.27 -28.78 6.35
CA ASN A 86 -21.71 -28.96 6.62
C ASN A 86 -22.61 -28.41 5.50
N GLY A 87 -22.23 -28.63 4.24
CA GLY A 87 -22.97 -28.17 3.07
C GLY A 87 -22.65 -26.74 2.63
N THR A 88 -22.02 -25.93 3.50
CA THR A 88 -21.63 -24.53 3.21
C THR A 88 -20.23 -24.46 2.63
N TYR A 89 -20.08 -23.73 1.53
CA TYR A 89 -18.78 -23.41 0.93
C TYR A 89 -17.99 -22.43 1.81
N MET A 90 -16.77 -22.81 2.17
CA MET A 90 -15.90 -22.06 3.05
C MET A 90 -14.50 -21.90 2.44
N VAL A 91 -13.92 -20.71 2.58
CA VAL A 91 -12.60 -20.34 2.07
C VAL A 91 -11.72 -19.86 3.23
N PRO A 92 -10.43 -20.21 3.27
CA PRO A 92 -9.51 -19.65 4.27
C PRO A 92 -9.40 -18.11 4.14
N LEU A 93 -9.86 -17.38 5.17
CA LEU A 93 -9.89 -15.91 5.17
C LEU A 93 -8.53 -15.30 4.85
N ARG A 94 -7.46 -15.86 5.43
CA ARG A 94 -6.10 -15.36 5.20
C ARG A 94 -5.67 -15.46 3.74
N ALA A 95 -5.84 -16.63 3.11
CA ALA A 95 -5.42 -16.80 1.73
C ALA A 95 -6.24 -15.89 0.80
N LEU A 96 -7.55 -15.77 1.05
CA LEU A 96 -8.41 -14.86 0.30
C LEU A 96 -7.97 -13.40 0.46
N ALA A 97 -7.79 -12.93 1.70
CA ALA A 97 -7.37 -11.56 1.99
C ALA A 97 -5.99 -11.22 1.39
N GLU A 98 -4.99 -12.08 1.58
CA GLU A 98 -3.65 -11.86 1.02
C GLU A 98 -3.66 -11.86 -0.51
N THR A 99 -4.43 -12.76 -1.13
CA THR A 99 -4.53 -12.85 -2.59
C THR A 99 -5.20 -11.61 -3.18
N LEU A 100 -6.18 -11.04 -2.48
CA LEU A 100 -6.86 -9.80 -2.85
C LEU A 100 -6.10 -8.51 -2.46
N ASN A 101 -4.85 -8.62 -2.00
CA ASN A 101 -4.06 -7.48 -1.51
C ASN A 101 -4.78 -6.72 -0.38
N LEU A 102 -5.25 -7.43 0.64
CA LEU A 102 -5.86 -6.85 1.84
C LEU A 102 -4.96 -7.07 3.05
N SER A 103 -5.04 -6.18 4.03
CA SER A 103 -4.47 -6.45 5.36
C SER A 103 -5.37 -7.42 6.13
N LEU A 104 -4.80 -8.23 7.01
CA LEU A 104 -5.54 -9.08 7.95
C LEU A 104 -4.85 -9.09 9.31
N HIS A 105 -5.60 -8.73 10.35
CA HIS A 105 -5.20 -8.85 11.75
C HIS A 105 -6.15 -9.80 12.48
N TRP A 106 -5.62 -10.69 13.33
CA TRP A 106 -6.40 -11.61 14.15
C TRP A 106 -6.17 -11.33 15.63
N ASP A 107 -7.22 -10.91 16.33
CA ASP A 107 -7.26 -10.82 17.79
C ASP A 107 -7.75 -12.15 18.35
N SER A 108 -6.82 -12.97 18.83
CA SER A 108 -7.12 -14.29 19.39
C SER A 108 -7.84 -14.26 20.74
N VAL A 109 -7.77 -13.14 21.47
CA VAL A 109 -8.43 -13.00 22.77
C VAL A 109 -9.91 -12.71 22.55
N LYS A 110 -10.20 -11.80 21.62
CA LYS A 110 -11.56 -11.34 21.25
C LYS A 110 -12.22 -12.17 20.15
N TYR A 111 -11.47 -13.03 19.47
CA TYR A 111 -11.92 -13.80 18.30
C TYR A 111 -12.41 -12.89 17.16
N VAL A 112 -11.66 -11.82 16.91
CA VAL A 112 -11.98 -10.83 15.88
C VAL A 112 -10.91 -10.85 14.78
N ALA A 113 -11.35 -11.08 13.54
CA ALA A 113 -10.55 -10.84 12.35
C ALA A 113 -10.86 -9.45 11.80
N THR A 114 -9.84 -8.61 11.60
CA THR A 114 -9.98 -7.30 10.98
C THR A 114 -9.26 -7.29 9.65
N VAL A 115 -9.99 -7.00 8.59
CA VAL A 115 -9.52 -6.88 7.21
C VAL A 115 -9.64 -5.42 6.80
N ASN A 116 -8.62 -4.87 6.16
CA ASN A 116 -8.73 -3.54 5.55
C ASN A 116 -8.23 -3.57 4.11
N SER A 117 -9.03 -2.96 3.23
CA SER A 117 -8.72 -2.77 1.80
C SER A 117 -7.85 -1.54 1.55
N ARG A 118 -7.83 -0.61 2.51
CA ARG A 118 -7.05 0.62 2.43
C ARG A 118 -6.05 0.72 3.59
N MET A 119 -5.02 1.52 3.37
CA MET A 119 -4.07 1.92 4.40
C MET A 119 -3.85 3.43 4.31
N ASN A 120 -3.40 4.01 5.41
CA ASN A 120 -3.01 5.40 5.45
C ASN A 120 -1.51 5.52 5.25
N VAL A 121 -1.09 6.35 4.31
CA VAL A 121 0.30 6.78 4.14
C VAL A 121 0.42 8.24 4.49
N VAL A 122 1.56 8.61 5.06
CA VAL A 122 1.89 10.00 5.30
C VAL A 122 2.71 10.50 4.13
N VAL A 123 2.33 11.64 3.56
CA VAL A 123 3.06 12.34 2.50
C VAL A 123 3.30 13.79 2.91
N TYR A 124 4.36 14.39 2.38
CA TYR A 124 4.73 15.77 2.68
C TYR A 124 4.72 16.61 1.39
N TYR A 125 3.78 17.53 1.28
CA TYR A 125 3.72 18.45 0.13
C TYR A 125 4.29 19.82 0.47
N PRO A 126 5.04 20.47 -0.43
CA PRO A 126 5.34 21.88 -0.32
C PRO A 126 4.06 22.71 -0.42
N VAL A 127 3.89 23.67 0.47
CA VAL A 127 2.85 24.70 0.42
C VAL A 127 3.52 26.03 0.14
N MET A 128 2.99 26.77 -0.82
CA MET A 128 3.43 28.13 -1.14
C MET A 128 2.36 29.12 -0.71
N THR A 129 2.76 30.12 0.06
CA THR A 129 1.94 31.31 0.35
C THR A 129 2.58 32.53 -0.28
N GLU A 130 1.94 33.70 -0.16
CA GLU A 130 2.51 34.96 -0.65
C GLU A 130 3.85 35.33 0.02
N THR A 131 4.08 34.85 1.26
CA THR A 131 5.21 35.29 2.09
C THR A 131 6.12 34.17 2.57
N ASN A 132 5.75 32.90 2.38
CA ASN A 132 6.51 31.77 2.89
C ASN A 132 6.30 30.49 2.05
N ALA A 133 7.20 29.53 2.21
CA ALA A 133 6.96 28.15 1.77
C ALA A 133 7.43 27.16 2.84
N TYR A 134 6.69 26.07 2.98
CA TYR A 134 6.92 25.06 4.02
C TYR A 134 6.40 23.70 3.58
N LEU A 135 6.67 22.65 4.33
CA LEU A 135 6.09 21.33 4.12
C LEU A 135 4.85 21.14 4.98
N LYS A 136 3.77 20.68 4.37
CA LYS A 136 2.59 20.23 5.08
C LYS A 136 2.55 18.71 5.12
N LYS A 137 2.37 18.16 6.31
CA LYS A 137 2.10 16.73 6.50
C LYS A 137 0.64 16.43 6.15
N GLU A 138 0.44 15.46 5.28
CA GLU A 138 -0.89 14.96 4.92
C GLU A 138 -0.98 13.45 5.15
N VAL A 139 -2.19 12.97 5.41
CA VAL A 139 -2.49 11.54 5.57
C VAL A 139 -3.42 11.14 4.44
N HIS A 140 -2.90 10.36 3.49
CA HIS A 140 -3.65 9.88 2.34
C HIS A 140 -4.08 8.45 2.58
N SER A 141 -5.37 8.18 2.33
CA SER A 141 -5.87 6.81 2.30
C SER A 141 -5.64 6.24 0.90
N ILE A 142 -4.90 5.15 0.78
CA ILE A 142 -4.60 4.48 -0.50
C ILE A 142 -4.96 3.00 -0.43
N PRO A 143 -5.14 2.30 -1.57
CA PRO A 143 -5.29 0.84 -1.58
C PRO A 143 -4.14 0.15 -0.82
N TYR A 144 -4.47 -0.88 -0.04
CA TYR A 144 -3.47 -1.62 0.72
C TYR A 144 -2.47 -2.31 -0.21
N THR A 145 -1.20 -2.27 0.17
CA THR A 145 -0.15 -3.03 -0.50
C THR A 145 0.96 -3.38 0.48
N LYS A 146 1.67 -4.49 0.21
CA LYS A 146 2.89 -4.84 0.96
C LYS A 146 4.05 -3.87 0.66
N GLY A 147 4.05 -3.23 -0.51
CA GLY A 147 5.09 -2.29 -0.96
C GLY A 147 4.90 -0.87 -0.43
N VAL A 148 4.77 -0.70 0.89
CA VAL A 148 4.27 0.55 1.51
C VAL A 148 5.14 1.77 1.19
N ALA A 149 6.47 1.64 1.22
CA ALA A 149 7.38 2.75 0.93
C ALA A 149 7.28 3.23 -0.52
N ARG A 150 7.17 2.30 -1.48
CA ARG A 150 6.91 2.63 -2.88
C ARG A 150 5.56 3.32 -3.01
N ALA A 151 4.51 2.74 -2.43
CA ALA A 151 3.16 3.29 -2.53
C ALA A 151 3.05 4.73 -1.97
N ALA A 152 3.74 5.03 -0.87
CA ALA A 152 3.79 6.39 -0.33
C ALA A 152 4.49 7.38 -1.28
N LEU A 153 5.55 6.96 -1.97
CA LEU A 153 6.20 7.82 -2.98
C LEU A 153 5.39 7.95 -4.26
N GLU A 154 4.77 6.88 -4.75
CA GLU A 154 3.85 6.95 -5.89
C GLU A 154 2.68 7.92 -5.56
N GLU A 155 2.15 7.87 -4.33
CA GLU A 155 1.14 8.82 -3.86
C GLU A 155 1.67 10.25 -3.79
N LEU A 156 2.89 10.46 -3.30
CA LEU A 156 3.53 11.79 -3.29
C LEU A 156 3.68 12.37 -4.70
N ILE A 157 4.02 11.54 -5.70
CA ILE A 157 4.27 11.97 -7.09
C ILE A 157 2.95 12.17 -7.85
N HIS A 158 2.03 11.22 -7.77
CA HIS A 158 0.84 11.17 -8.63
C HIS A 158 -0.45 11.59 -7.91
N GLY A 159 -0.47 11.51 -6.59
CA GLY A 159 -1.62 11.87 -5.76
C GLY A 159 -2.00 13.34 -5.85
N GLN A 160 -3.14 13.67 -5.27
CA GLN A 160 -3.67 15.04 -5.22
C GLN A 160 -3.51 15.58 -3.80
N PRO A 161 -2.74 16.66 -3.59
CA PRO A 161 -2.64 17.31 -2.29
C PRO A 161 -4.02 17.74 -1.78
N LEU A 162 -4.27 17.53 -0.49
CA LEU A 162 -5.52 17.87 0.18
C LEU A 162 -5.49 19.28 0.75
N THR A 163 -4.31 19.81 1.07
CA THR A 163 -4.15 21.15 1.65
C THR A 163 -4.24 22.22 0.58
N PRO A 164 -5.09 23.25 0.73
CA PRO A 164 -5.10 24.39 -0.18
C PRO A 164 -3.73 25.06 -0.27
N GLY A 165 -3.24 25.30 -1.49
CA GLY A 165 -1.92 25.89 -1.75
C GLY A 165 -0.75 24.90 -1.71
N ALA A 166 -1.01 23.62 -1.39
CA ALA A 166 -0.03 22.57 -1.59
C ALA A 166 0.18 22.28 -3.08
N VAL A 167 1.43 22.05 -3.47
CA VAL A 167 1.82 21.85 -4.86
C VAL A 167 2.68 20.60 -5.02
N LYS A 168 2.68 20.05 -6.23
CA LYS A 168 3.61 18.98 -6.62
C LYS A 168 4.83 19.58 -7.28
N VAL A 169 6.00 19.30 -6.72
CA VAL A 169 7.29 19.76 -7.25
C VAL A 169 8.04 18.66 -8.00
N ILE A 170 7.65 17.40 -7.79
CA ILE A 170 8.18 16.26 -8.55
C ILE A 170 7.40 16.19 -9.88
N PRO A 171 8.07 16.11 -11.04
CA PRO A 171 7.39 16.02 -12.33
C PRO A 171 6.49 14.79 -12.42
N GLU A 172 5.27 14.96 -12.94
CA GLU A 172 4.25 13.90 -13.03
C GLU A 172 4.72 12.67 -13.84
N ALA A 173 5.64 12.86 -14.79
CA ALA A 173 6.18 11.76 -15.60
C ALA A 173 7.27 10.95 -14.88
N THR A 174 7.67 11.34 -13.66
CA THR A 174 8.70 10.65 -12.88
C THR A 174 8.25 9.23 -12.55
N ARG A 175 9.10 8.25 -12.82
CA ARG A 175 8.90 6.85 -12.43
C ARG A 175 9.90 6.45 -11.36
N ILE A 176 9.45 5.63 -10.42
CA ILE A 176 10.32 5.01 -9.43
C ILE A 176 10.84 3.69 -10.00
N LEU A 177 12.09 3.66 -10.43
CA LEU A 177 12.70 2.45 -10.99
C LEU A 177 12.95 1.39 -9.90
N SER A 178 13.49 1.79 -8.74
CA SER A 178 13.69 0.88 -7.61
C SER A 178 13.72 1.61 -6.26
N ILE A 179 13.35 0.90 -5.20
CA ILE A 179 13.60 1.32 -3.82
C ILE A 179 14.25 0.12 -3.12
N THR A 180 15.43 0.33 -2.54
CA THR A 180 16.10 -0.64 -1.69
C THR A 180 16.18 -0.09 -0.28
N VAL A 181 16.01 -0.94 0.74
CA VAL A 181 16.11 -0.54 2.14
C VAL A 181 17.05 -1.49 2.85
N GLU A 182 18.23 -1.01 3.21
CA GLU A 182 19.28 -1.79 3.87
C GLU A 182 19.80 -1.03 5.07
N GLN A 183 19.78 -1.64 6.25
CA GLN A 183 20.34 -1.07 7.49
C GLN A 183 19.84 0.35 7.82
N GLY A 184 18.60 0.68 7.44
CA GLY A 184 18.01 1.99 7.66
C GLY A 184 18.26 3.03 6.57
N LEU A 185 19.03 2.71 5.53
CA LEU A 185 19.18 3.54 4.35
C LEU A 185 18.20 3.09 3.26
N ALA A 186 17.33 3.99 2.82
CA ALA A 186 16.54 3.83 1.62
C ALA A 186 17.27 4.45 0.42
N VAL A 187 17.56 3.66 -0.62
CA VAL A 187 18.07 4.19 -1.89
C VAL A 187 16.95 4.16 -2.92
N VAL A 188 16.53 5.35 -3.37
CA VAL A 188 15.49 5.52 -4.39
C VAL A 188 16.14 5.81 -5.73
N ASN A 189 15.86 4.97 -6.72
CA ASN A 189 16.29 5.18 -8.09
C ASN A 189 15.10 5.66 -8.91
N PHE A 190 15.20 6.85 -9.48
CA PHE A 190 14.18 7.46 -10.33
C PHE A 190 14.53 7.35 -11.81
N SER A 191 13.53 7.55 -12.67
CA SER A 191 13.75 7.81 -14.08
C SER A 191 14.21 9.25 -14.33
N GLN A 192 14.77 9.50 -15.51
CA GLN A 192 15.35 10.80 -15.87
C GLN A 192 14.38 12.00 -15.73
N GLU A 193 13.08 11.78 -15.88
CA GLU A 193 12.05 12.81 -15.78
C GLU A 193 12.04 13.54 -14.42
N VAL A 194 12.57 12.94 -13.36
CA VAL A 194 12.68 13.59 -12.04
C VAL A 194 13.49 14.90 -12.11
N LEU A 195 14.43 15.00 -13.06
CA LEU A 195 15.29 16.17 -13.25
C LEU A 195 14.59 17.33 -13.96
N ALA A 196 13.41 17.10 -14.55
CA ALA A 196 12.68 18.12 -15.31
C ALA A 196 11.89 19.10 -14.42
N ALA A 197 12.07 19.05 -13.09
CA ALA A 197 11.47 20.03 -12.21
C ALA A 197 12.09 21.41 -12.48
N ASN A 198 11.25 22.42 -12.61
CA ASN A 198 11.69 23.80 -12.73
C ASN A 198 11.09 24.59 -11.57
N ALA A 199 11.87 24.72 -10.51
CA ALA A 199 11.49 25.45 -9.31
C ALA A 199 12.70 26.25 -8.81
N GLY A 200 12.47 27.30 -8.02
CA GLY A 200 13.59 28.01 -7.38
C GLY A 200 14.26 27.15 -6.30
N ALA A 201 15.50 27.47 -5.93
CA ALA A 201 16.32 26.73 -4.97
C ALA A 201 15.59 26.32 -3.67
N TYR A 202 14.74 27.19 -3.12
CA TYR A 202 13.99 26.88 -1.91
C TYR A 202 12.92 25.80 -2.13
N MET A 203 12.25 25.82 -3.29
CA MET A 203 11.26 24.79 -3.66
C MET A 203 11.92 23.47 -4.04
N GLU A 204 13.10 23.52 -4.64
CA GLU A 204 13.95 22.34 -4.82
C GLU A 204 14.30 21.69 -3.48
N TYR A 205 14.72 22.50 -2.50
CA TYR A 205 15.00 22.01 -1.16
C TYR A 205 13.77 21.34 -0.52
N LEU A 206 12.61 22.01 -0.58
CA LEU A 206 11.36 21.43 -0.08
C LEU A 206 11.00 20.14 -0.81
N GLY A 207 11.20 20.06 -2.13
CA GLY A 207 10.94 18.84 -2.91
C GLY A 207 11.81 17.65 -2.52
N ILE A 208 13.11 17.87 -2.25
CA ILE A 208 13.97 16.84 -1.70
C ILE A 208 13.42 16.36 -0.35
N TYR A 209 13.12 17.29 0.56
CA TYR A 209 12.64 16.94 1.90
C TYR A 209 11.20 16.41 1.93
N SER A 210 10.38 16.67 0.91
CA SER A 210 9.11 15.99 0.69
C SER A 210 9.32 14.47 0.58
N ILE A 211 10.29 14.04 -0.23
CA ILE A 211 10.62 12.63 -0.42
C ILE A 211 11.27 12.05 0.85
N VAL A 212 12.25 12.77 1.42
CA VAL A 212 12.98 12.32 2.62
C VAL A 212 12.05 12.17 3.81
N ASN A 213 11.22 13.17 4.11
CA ASN A 213 10.31 13.12 5.26
C ASN A 213 9.20 12.08 5.06
N THR A 214 8.69 11.90 3.83
CA THR A 214 7.73 10.84 3.51
C THR A 214 8.30 9.45 3.79
N LEU A 215 9.52 9.15 3.31
CA LEU A 215 10.14 7.84 3.54
C LEU A 215 10.59 7.61 4.97
N THR A 216 10.99 8.66 5.68
CA THR A 216 11.42 8.55 7.09
C THR A 216 10.25 8.55 8.08
N GLU A 217 8.99 8.51 7.61
CA GLU A 217 7.84 8.11 8.44
C GLU A 217 7.83 6.60 8.73
N PHE A 218 8.46 5.80 7.87
CA PHE A 218 8.71 4.40 8.16
C PHE A 218 9.84 4.31 9.17
N THR A 219 9.57 3.81 10.37
CA THR A 219 10.55 3.77 11.47
C THR A 219 11.80 2.94 11.16
N THR A 220 11.71 2.03 10.18
CA THR A 220 12.83 1.25 9.66
C THR A 220 13.74 2.04 8.73
N ILE A 221 13.32 3.18 8.18
CA ILE A 221 14.09 4.07 7.31
C ILE A 221 14.55 5.29 8.11
N LYS A 222 15.87 5.48 8.20
CA LYS A 222 16.52 6.60 8.89
C LYS A 222 17.09 7.63 7.92
N GLN A 223 17.50 7.16 6.76
CA GLN A 223 18.24 7.93 5.78
C GLN A 223 17.74 7.62 4.37
N VAL A 224 17.84 8.61 3.48
CA VAL A 224 17.41 8.49 2.08
C VAL A 224 18.52 8.95 1.15
N ALA A 225 18.88 8.13 0.17
CA ALA A 225 19.77 8.46 -0.92
C ALA A 225 19.05 8.32 -2.26
N PHE A 226 19.57 8.99 -3.28
CA PHE A 226 18.92 9.09 -4.58
C PHE A 226 19.85 8.68 -5.71
N LYS A 227 19.26 8.08 -6.75
CA LYS A 227 19.89 7.78 -8.04
C LYS A 227 18.93 8.13 -9.17
N VAL A 228 19.47 8.34 -10.36
CA VAL A 228 18.69 8.52 -11.59
C VAL A 228 19.25 7.57 -12.65
N GLU A 229 18.40 6.74 -13.23
CA GLU A 229 18.81 5.74 -14.22
C GLU A 229 19.98 4.84 -13.73
N ASN A 230 19.95 4.47 -12.45
CA ASN A 230 21.02 3.75 -11.72
C ASN A 230 22.36 4.49 -11.61
N LYS A 231 22.44 5.76 -12.02
CA LYS A 231 23.65 6.57 -12.02
C LYS A 231 23.66 7.57 -10.87
N LEU A 232 24.88 7.98 -10.53
CA LEU A 232 25.19 9.07 -9.61
C LEU A 232 26.52 9.71 -10.04
N ASP A 233 26.47 10.47 -11.13
CA ASP A 233 27.58 11.27 -11.64
C ASP A 233 27.36 12.77 -11.32
N ASP A 234 28.30 13.63 -11.71
CA ASP A 234 28.27 15.06 -11.38
C ASP A 234 27.01 15.78 -11.92
N GLU A 235 26.46 15.32 -13.05
CA GLU A 235 25.22 15.85 -13.62
C GLU A 235 24.04 15.51 -12.71
N ILE A 236 23.92 14.24 -12.29
CA ILE A 236 22.87 13.81 -11.36
C ILE A 236 23.04 14.44 -9.97
N LEU A 237 24.27 14.65 -9.52
CA LEU A 237 24.55 15.33 -8.26
C LEU A 237 24.06 16.78 -8.26
N SER A 238 24.04 17.44 -9.42
CA SER A 238 23.44 18.76 -9.59
C SER A 238 21.91 18.74 -9.50
N TRP A 239 21.26 17.60 -9.76
CA TRP A 239 19.82 17.32 -9.62
C TRP A 239 18.89 18.39 -10.23
N TRP A 240 18.52 19.44 -9.48
CA TRP A 240 17.71 20.58 -9.97
C TRP A 240 18.51 21.88 -10.17
N GLY A 241 19.83 21.81 -10.01
CA GLY A 241 20.78 22.88 -10.31
C GLY A 241 21.20 23.69 -9.08
N HIS A 242 20.25 24.17 -8.27
CA HIS A 242 20.58 25.12 -7.19
C HIS A 242 20.97 24.44 -5.87
N VAL A 243 20.26 23.36 -5.50
CA VAL A 243 20.51 22.65 -4.24
C VAL A 243 21.41 21.42 -4.43
N GLY A 244 21.16 20.67 -5.51
CA GLY A 244 21.78 19.37 -5.77
C GLY A 244 21.55 18.33 -4.67
N ILE A 245 22.12 17.13 -4.87
CA ILE A 245 22.06 16.02 -3.92
C ILE A 245 23.44 15.59 -3.39
N TYR A 246 24.42 16.51 -3.43
CA TYR A 246 25.81 16.29 -3.04
C TYR A 246 26.01 15.73 -1.62
N ASN A 247 25.12 16.09 -0.70
CA ASN A 247 25.23 15.76 0.72
C ASN A 247 24.41 14.52 1.13
N GLN A 248 23.97 13.71 0.17
CA GLN A 248 23.30 12.45 0.49
C GLN A 248 24.23 11.48 1.25
N PRO A 249 23.69 10.54 2.05
CA PRO A 249 22.27 10.35 2.31
C PRO A 249 21.67 11.42 3.24
N PHE A 250 20.41 11.76 3.00
CA PHE A 250 19.66 12.77 3.75
C PHE A 250 18.98 12.16 4.96
N ASN A 251 19.03 12.87 6.09
CA ASN A 251 18.26 12.55 7.29
C ASN A 251 16.93 13.30 7.30
N ARG A 252 15.97 12.81 8.08
CA ARG A 252 14.69 13.51 8.33
C ARG A 252 14.92 14.93 8.83
N LEU A 253 14.17 15.90 8.29
CA LEU A 253 14.23 17.30 8.69
C LEU A 253 12.83 17.90 8.81
N LEU A 254 12.42 18.19 10.06
CA LEU A 254 11.06 18.66 10.36
C LEU A 254 10.96 20.16 10.66
N ILE A 255 12.07 20.91 10.67
CA ILE A 255 12.05 22.36 10.96
C ILE A 255 11.21 23.16 9.94
N MET A 256 11.05 22.61 8.74
CA MET A 256 10.27 23.21 7.65
C MET A 256 8.82 22.71 7.62
N VAL A 257 8.43 21.83 8.56
CA VAL A 257 7.08 21.26 8.59
C VAL A 257 6.20 22.11 9.51
N MET A 258 5.04 22.52 9.01
CA MET A 258 4.05 23.29 9.78
C MET A 258 2.75 22.50 9.95
N ASP A 259 2.13 22.67 11.13
CA ASP A 259 0.86 22.04 11.50
C ASP A 259 -0.38 22.65 10.82
#